data_AF-A0A0Q0RYJ7-F1
#
_entry.id   AF-A0A0Q0RYJ7-F1
#
_cell.length_a   1.000
_cell.length_b   1.000
_cell.length_c   1.000
_cell.angle_alpha   90.00
_cell.angle_beta   90.00
_cell.angle_gamma   90.00
#
_symmetry.space_group_name_H-M   'P 1'
#
loop_
_entity.id
_entity.type
_entity.pdbx_description
1 polymer ?
#
loop_
_entity_poly.entity_id
_entity_poly.type
_entity_poly.pdbx_seq_one_letter_code
_entity_poly.pdbx_strand_id
1 'polypeptide(L)'
;MNNAHNPIAVRVENIQKIWNKTRREKPKAQIFSMVCSTEDFPLLDGFIRLESSAYGKSEDSFVAFMIDFYDKKDFYITIIEQWILTFEEDLKKNPGWKWEDFDFFKQILPEIKKLNIQNLKDFYIKMLVSFKEFEAKTDNLLIVSFLIKKASDPDLLLESIKELAILLPENIGFLFLDYKERKLYNKLIDSVKQKGIIIEIPNQEINKAYKEIATQGNPNDPQVRYRKCLFEIGEAAKDKKKEKVKKLGNELIDISKSTGEISFWASSFLIYASFLFQFKDEKELIQELLDKGIKITTSFYKEKEDIAGILIQLLSYKGSHYSITGNSDLAIQYFLKQVAIAKEIGQEMQVINGYNYALLLAAKKRNDQYTEILNDAFEYGYALTDESLKIINFTFIANSYLENDPKITYAEKEAIDNRMVTIFGENWKDNPKQIAKQIEKEYQLNNTY
;
A
#
# COMPACT_ATOMS: atom_id res chain seq x y z
N MET A 1 -14.78 12.77 -29.31
CA MET A 1 -15.62 13.03 -28.12
C MET A 1 -14.72 12.93 -26.91
N ASN A 2 -14.59 14.02 -26.13
CA ASN A 2 -13.59 14.14 -25.08
C ASN A 2 -14.10 13.48 -23.79
N ASN A 3 -13.47 12.40 -23.32
CA ASN A 3 -13.76 11.75 -22.02
C ASN A 3 -13.34 12.61 -20.79
N ALA A 4 -13.18 13.91 -20.96
CA ALA A 4 -12.63 14.84 -19.96
C ALA A 4 -13.66 15.27 -18.88
N HIS A 5 -14.43 14.31 -18.37
CA HIS A 5 -15.27 14.50 -17.17
C HIS A 5 -14.69 13.78 -15.94
N ASN A 6 -13.71 12.89 -16.11
CA ASN A 6 -13.04 12.23 -14.98
C ASN A 6 -11.87 13.10 -14.46
N PRO A 7 -11.91 13.54 -13.18
CA PRO A 7 -10.84 14.34 -12.56
C PRO A 7 -9.43 13.74 -12.66
N ILE A 8 -9.30 12.40 -12.64
CA ILE A 8 -8.02 11.71 -12.78
C ILE A 8 -7.53 11.81 -14.23
N ALA A 9 -8.41 11.63 -15.21
CA ALA A 9 -8.06 11.71 -16.62
C ALA A 9 -7.53 13.11 -17.01
N VAL A 10 -8.10 14.18 -16.42
CA VAL A 10 -7.62 15.56 -16.61
C VAL A 10 -6.18 15.72 -16.11
N ARG A 11 -5.84 15.11 -14.96
CA ARG A 11 -4.49 15.18 -14.37
C ARG A 11 -3.48 14.36 -15.16
N VAL A 12 -3.88 13.19 -15.65
CA VAL A 12 -3.05 12.42 -16.60
C VAL A 12 -2.81 13.22 -17.88
N GLU A 13 -3.83 13.89 -18.42
CA GLU A 13 -3.68 14.74 -19.61
C GLU A 13 -2.71 15.91 -19.39
N ASN A 14 -2.62 16.46 -18.18
CA ASN A 14 -1.59 17.45 -17.84
C ASN A 14 -0.19 16.86 -17.94
N ILE A 15 0.02 15.62 -17.49
CA ILE A 15 1.30 14.91 -17.62
C ILE A 15 1.63 14.66 -19.10
N GLN A 16 0.65 14.26 -19.92
CA GLN A 16 0.83 14.12 -21.38
C GLN A 16 1.29 15.43 -22.03
N LYS A 17 0.70 16.56 -21.64
CA LYS A 17 1.12 17.89 -22.13
C LYS A 17 2.56 18.23 -21.73
N ILE A 18 2.98 17.87 -20.51
CA ILE A 18 4.35 18.07 -20.04
C ILE A 18 5.30 17.20 -20.86
N TRP A 19 5.01 15.91 -21.03
CA TRP A 19 5.82 15.01 -21.87
C TRP A 19 6.02 15.56 -23.28
N ASN A 20 4.92 15.88 -23.97
CA ASN A 20 4.94 16.40 -25.34
C ASN A 20 5.72 17.72 -25.43
N LYS A 21 5.61 18.59 -24.42
CA LYS A 21 6.41 19.83 -24.35
C LYS A 21 7.90 19.51 -24.21
N THR A 22 8.26 18.62 -23.29
CA THR A 22 9.66 18.23 -23.07
C THR A 22 10.29 17.62 -24.32
N ARG A 23 9.59 16.72 -25.01
CA ARG A 23 10.07 16.10 -26.24
C ARG A 23 10.38 17.11 -27.34
N ARG A 24 9.55 18.15 -27.49
CA ARG A 24 9.81 19.25 -28.43
C ARG A 24 11.00 20.12 -28.03
N GLU A 25 11.14 20.44 -26.75
CA GLU A 25 12.22 21.31 -26.25
C GLU A 25 13.59 20.61 -26.17
N LYS A 26 13.59 19.27 -26.07
CA LYS A 26 14.77 18.43 -25.87
C LYS A 26 14.76 17.25 -26.85
N PRO A 27 14.87 17.49 -28.16
CA PRO A 27 14.70 16.45 -29.17
C PRO A 27 15.76 15.34 -29.08
N LYS A 28 16.97 15.65 -28.58
CA LYS A 28 18.08 14.70 -28.38
C LYS A 28 17.98 13.84 -27.12
N ALA A 29 17.01 14.10 -26.24
CA ALA A 29 16.84 13.33 -25.02
C ALA A 29 16.33 11.92 -25.35
N GLN A 30 16.92 10.92 -24.71
CA GLN A 30 16.57 9.50 -24.85
C GLN A 30 16.37 8.84 -23.47
N ILE A 31 17.00 9.35 -22.41
CA ILE A 31 16.89 8.83 -21.05
C ILE A 31 16.09 9.83 -20.23
N PHE A 32 14.92 9.41 -19.76
CA PHE A 32 13.95 10.25 -19.08
C PHE A 32 13.71 9.74 -17.66
N SER A 33 13.70 10.65 -16.69
CA SER A 33 13.23 10.37 -15.33
C SER A 33 12.07 11.30 -15.01
N MET A 34 10.85 10.76 -14.88
CA MET A 34 9.70 11.54 -14.40
C MET A 34 9.65 11.51 -12.89
N VAL A 35 9.61 12.70 -12.27
CA VAL A 35 9.64 12.84 -10.82
C VAL A 35 8.42 13.61 -10.31
N CYS A 36 7.69 13.04 -9.35
CA CYS A 36 6.52 13.67 -8.71
C CYS A 36 6.57 13.54 -7.18
N SER A 37 5.57 14.07 -6.48
CA SER A 37 5.44 13.80 -5.04
C SER A 37 4.95 12.37 -4.80
N THR A 38 5.14 11.86 -3.59
CA THR A 38 4.70 10.50 -3.22
C THR A 38 3.21 10.28 -3.45
N GLU A 39 2.39 11.30 -3.19
CA GLU A 39 0.94 11.22 -3.35
C GLU A 39 0.54 11.07 -4.83
N ASP A 40 1.19 11.77 -5.74
CA ASP A 40 0.82 11.84 -7.16
C ASP A 40 1.41 10.70 -8.00
N PHE A 41 2.25 9.83 -7.44
CA PHE A 41 2.89 8.73 -8.16
C PHE A 41 1.93 7.80 -8.92
N PRO A 42 0.74 7.46 -8.40
CA PRO A 42 -0.25 6.69 -9.16
C PRO A 42 -0.64 7.34 -10.50
N LEU A 43 -0.49 8.66 -10.66
CA LEU A 43 -0.74 9.34 -11.93
C LEU A 43 0.35 9.09 -12.97
N LEU A 44 1.61 8.91 -12.56
CA LEU A 44 2.68 8.53 -13.49
C LEU A 44 2.41 7.12 -14.03
N ASP A 45 2.05 6.21 -13.14
CA ASP A 45 1.61 4.86 -13.48
C ASP A 45 0.40 4.87 -14.43
N GLY A 46 -0.59 5.73 -14.17
CA GLY A 46 -1.74 5.96 -15.03
C GLY A 46 -1.36 6.52 -16.40
N PHE A 47 -0.41 7.45 -16.45
CA PHE A 47 0.14 8.00 -17.69
C PHE A 47 0.79 6.90 -18.54
N ILE A 48 1.67 6.06 -17.97
CA ILE A 48 2.34 4.98 -18.70
C ILE A 48 1.33 3.98 -19.26
N ARG A 49 0.36 3.56 -18.45
CA ARG A 49 -0.70 2.64 -18.90
C ARG A 49 -1.55 3.23 -20.02
N LEU A 50 -1.86 4.53 -19.95
CA LEU A 50 -2.63 5.20 -20.99
C LEU A 50 -1.82 5.32 -22.29
N GLU A 51 -0.57 5.76 -22.23
CA GLU A 51 0.29 5.90 -23.41
C GLU A 51 0.67 4.56 -24.05
N SER A 52 0.71 3.48 -23.27
CA SER A 52 0.92 2.11 -23.79
C SER A 52 -0.35 1.50 -24.41
N SER A 53 -1.45 2.26 -24.49
CA SER A 53 -2.73 1.80 -25.04
C SER A 53 -3.07 2.49 -26.36
N ALA A 54 -4.10 2.00 -27.05
CA ALA A 54 -4.65 2.64 -28.25
C ALA A 54 -5.21 4.07 -28.00
N TYR A 55 -5.35 4.48 -26.73
CA TYR A 55 -5.84 5.80 -26.33
C TYR A 55 -4.71 6.77 -25.94
N GLY A 56 -3.45 6.38 -26.10
CA GLY A 56 -2.30 7.26 -25.96
C GLY A 56 -2.41 8.49 -26.87
N LYS A 57 -1.85 9.61 -26.42
CA LYS A 57 -1.91 10.88 -27.17
C LYS A 57 -0.53 11.41 -27.55
N SER A 58 0.54 10.81 -27.03
CA SER A 58 1.89 11.17 -27.43
C SER A 58 2.20 10.62 -28.83
N GLU A 59 3.09 11.32 -29.54
CA GLU A 59 3.63 10.86 -30.82
C GLU A 59 4.58 9.67 -30.63
N ASP A 60 5.25 9.62 -29.47
CA ASP A 60 6.08 8.50 -29.02
C ASP A 60 5.23 7.27 -28.70
N SER A 61 5.80 6.08 -28.94
CA SER A 61 5.17 4.81 -28.55
C SER A 61 5.76 4.32 -27.23
N PHE A 62 4.93 3.74 -26.39
CA PHE A 62 5.34 3.30 -25.06
C PHE A 62 5.16 1.79 -24.89
N VAL A 63 6.17 1.18 -24.29
CA VAL A 63 6.12 -0.19 -23.76
C VAL A 63 6.59 -0.11 -22.31
N ALA A 64 6.00 -0.91 -21.43
CA ALA A 64 6.32 -0.87 -20.00
C ALA A 64 6.54 -2.26 -19.42
N PHE A 65 7.59 -2.41 -18.62
CA PHE A 65 7.95 -3.65 -17.94
C PHE A 65 8.09 -3.44 -16.45
N MET A 66 7.59 -4.40 -15.68
CA MET A 66 7.74 -4.41 -14.22
C MET A 66 8.94 -5.24 -13.85
N ILE A 67 9.87 -4.69 -13.07
CA ILE A 67 11.17 -5.32 -12.84
C ILE A 67 11.46 -5.40 -11.34
N ASP A 68 11.81 -6.60 -10.91
CA ASP A 68 12.52 -6.83 -9.64
C ASP A 68 14.00 -7.04 -9.97
N PHE A 69 14.87 -6.16 -9.50
CA PHE A 69 16.30 -6.20 -9.79
C PHE A 69 17.06 -6.92 -8.67
N TYR A 70 17.72 -8.01 -9.05
CA TYR A 70 18.60 -8.79 -8.18
C TYR A 70 20.07 -8.65 -8.60
N ASP A 71 20.37 -8.91 -9.86
CA ASP A 71 21.70 -8.74 -10.45
C ASP A 71 21.63 -8.36 -11.94
N LYS A 72 22.77 -8.01 -12.54
CA LYS A 72 22.86 -7.57 -13.96
C LYS A 72 22.37 -8.62 -14.95
N LYS A 73 22.74 -9.88 -14.76
CA LYS A 73 22.43 -10.95 -15.71
C LYS A 73 20.94 -11.24 -15.68
N ASP A 74 20.38 -11.37 -14.48
CA ASP A 74 18.95 -11.57 -14.26
C ASP A 74 18.12 -10.41 -14.83
N PHE A 75 18.59 -9.16 -14.66
CA PHE A 75 17.95 -7.98 -15.25
C PHE A 75 17.84 -8.06 -16.78
N TYR A 76 18.93 -8.38 -17.48
CA TYR A 76 18.88 -8.47 -18.95
C TYR A 76 18.05 -9.66 -19.44
N ILE A 77 18.09 -10.80 -18.74
CA ILE A 77 17.21 -11.94 -19.04
C ILE A 77 15.75 -11.51 -18.90
N THR A 78 15.40 -10.89 -17.77
CA THR A 78 14.04 -10.49 -17.44
C THR A 78 13.43 -9.55 -18.48
N ILE A 79 14.17 -8.52 -18.93
CA ILE A 79 13.63 -7.58 -19.92
C ILE A 79 13.46 -8.21 -21.31
N ILE A 80 14.32 -9.17 -21.68
CA ILE A 80 14.19 -9.93 -22.94
C ILE A 80 12.98 -10.87 -22.86
N GLU A 81 12.88 -11.66 -21.79
CA GLU A 81 11.78 -12.59 -21.58
C GLU A 81 10.43 -11.87 -21.56
N GLN A 82 10.31 -10.78 -20.79
CA GLN A 82 9.07 -10.01 -20.74
C GLN A 82 8.67 -9.46 -22.10
N TRP A 83 9.63 -8.96 -22.90
CA TRP A 83 9.32 -8.45 -24.24
C TRP A 83 8.76 -9.56 -25.15
N ILE A 84 9.44 -10.71 -25.20
CA ILE A 84 9.07 -11.82 -26.09
C ILE A 84 7.71 -12.40 -25.68
N LEU A 85 7.51 -12.66 -24.38
CA LEU A 85 6.27 -13.26 -23.88
C LEU A 85 5.08 -12.31 -24.07
N THR A 86 5.26 -11.03 -23.74
CA THR A 86 4.20 -10.02 -23.92
C THR A 86 3.80 -9.89 -25.38
N PHE A 87 4.78 -9.83 -26.30
CA PHE A 87 4.47 -9.75 -27.73
C PHE A 87 3.80 -11.04 -28.24
N GLU A 88 4.20 -12.22 -27.76
CA GLU A 88 3.52 -13.48 -28.10
C GLU A 88 2.04 -13.45 -27.71
N GLU A 89 1.73 -12.88 -26.55
CA GLU A 89 0.36 -12.75 -26.07
C GLU A 89 -0.45 -11.72 -26.86
N ASP A 90 0.18 -10.62 -27.27
CA ASP A 90 -0.46 -9.62 -28.10
C ASP A 90 -0.65 -10.08 -29.55
N LEU A 91 0.24 -10.94 -30.08
CA LEU A 91 0.09 -11.56 -31.38
C LEU A 91 -1.14 -12.47 -31.44
N LYS A 92 -1.52 -13.13 -30.33
CA LYS A 92 -2.78 -13.90 -30.25
C LYS A 92 -4.01 -13.00 -30.44
N LYS A 93 -3.94 -11.76 -29.95
CA LYS A 93 -5.03 -10.76 -30.10
C LYS A 93 -4.96 -10.03 -31.44
N ASN A 94 -3.77 -9.94 -32.04
CA ASN A 94 -3.50 -9.26 -33.29
C ASN A 94 -2.76 -10.16 -34.29
N PRO A 95 -3.38 -11.22 -34.84
CA PRO A 95 -2.69 -12.21 -35.68
C PRO A 95 -2.10 -11.64 -36.99
N GLY A 96 -2.51 -10.43 -37.38
CA GLY A 96 -2.00 -9.74 -38.56
C GLY A 96 -0.67 -9.02 -38.35
N TRP A 97 -0.18 -8.92 -37.11
CA TRP A 97 1.13 -8.32 -36.83
C TRP A 97 2.26 -9.22 -37.35
N LYS A 98 3.18 -8.64 -38.13
CA LYS A 98 4.30 -9.34 -38.75
C LYS A 98 5.62 -8.70 -38.36
N TRP A 99 6.11 -9.06 -37.19
CA TRP A 99 7.49 -8.74 -36.79
C TRP A 99 8.40 -9.85 -37.32
N GLU A 100 9.12 -9.57 -38.43
CA GLU A 100 9.84 -10.60 -39.20
C GLU A 100 10.86 -11.39 -38.38
N ASP A 101 11.57 -10.73 -37.46
CA ASP A 101 12.59 -11.36 -36.63
C ASP A 101 12.03 -12.03 -35.36
N PHE A 102 10.72 -11.98 -35.10
CA PHE A 102 10.16 -12.45 -33.83
C PHE A 102 10.44 -13.92 -33.55
N ASP A 103 10.33 -14.79 -34.56
CA ASP A 103 10.63 -16.22 -34.41
C ASP A 103 12.10 -16.46 -34.03
N PHE A 104 13.03 -15.67 -34.57
CA PHE A 104 14.44 -15.71 -34.18
C PHE A 104 14.61 -15.31 -32.72
N PHE A 105 13.95 -14.25 -32.27
CA PHE A 105 14.05 -13.82 -30.88
C PHE A 105 13.47 -14.86 -29.92
N LYS A 106 12.32 -15.45 -30.25
CA LYS A 106 11.66 -16.46 -29.41
C LYS A 106 12.51 -17.72 -29.22
N GLN A 107 13.27 -18.12 -30.24
CA GLN A 107 14.15 -19.29 -30.16
C GLN A 107 15.23 -19.19 -29.08
N ILE A 108 15.54 -17.98 -28.58
CA ILE A 108 16.57 -17.82 -27.53
C ILE A 108 16.08 -18.27 -26.14
N LEU A 109 14.77 -18.26 -25.87
CA LEU A 109 14.22 -18.43 -24.53
C LEU A 109 14.73 -19.70 -23.80
N PRO A 110 14.83 -20.88 -24.45
CA PRO A 110 15.35 -22.08 -23.77
C PRO A 110 16.82 -21.99 -23.37
N GLU A 111 17.59 -21.12 -24.03
CA GLU A 111 19.05 -21.02 -23.85
C GLU A 111 19.49 -19.70 -23.23
N ILE A 112 18.56 -18.78 -22.95
CA ILE A 112 18.87 -17.41 -22.53
C ILE A 112 19.74 -17.35 -21.27
N LYS A 113 19.53 -18.28 -20.33
CA LYS A 113 20.33 -18.41 -19.09
C LYS A 113 21.79 -18.81 -19.35
N LYS A 114 22.10 -19.42 -20.49
CA LYS A 114 23.46 -19.80 -20.90
C LYS A 114 24.25 -18.61 -21.45
N LEU A 115 23.56 -17.56 -21.90
CA LEU A 115 24.22 -16.37 -22.43
C LEU A 115 25.00 -15.63 -21.33
N ASN A 116 26.11 -15.03 -21.73
CA ASN A 116 26.84 -14.10 -20.87
C ASN A 116 26.20 -12.71 -20.93
N ILE A 117 26.60 -11.83 -20.02
CA ILE A 117 26.03 -10.47 -19.91
C ILE A 117 26.19 -9.67 -21.21
N GLN A 118 27.33 -9.75 -21.88
CA GLN A 118 27.56 -9.00 -23.11
C GLN A 118 26.62 -9.45 -24.24
N ASN A 119 26.49 -10.75 -24.43
CA ASN A 119 25.58 -11.33 -25.42
C ASN A 119 24.12 -10.97 -25.13
N LEU A 120 23.71 -10.94 -23.85
CA LEU A 120 22.36 -10.51 -23.45
C LEU A 120 22.10 -9.05 -23.81
N LYS A 121 23.06 -8.15 -23.53
CA LYS A 121 22.96 -6.73 -23.89
C LYS A 121 22.84 -6.54 -25.40
N ASP A 122 23.74 -7.15 -26.17
CA ASP A 122 23.76 -7.03 -27.63
C ASP A 122 22.46 -7.58 -28.24
N PHE A 123 21.96 -8.70 -27.70
CA PHE A 123 20.68 -9.27 -28.10
C PHE A 123 19.51 -8.34 -27.81
N TYR A 124 19.45 -7.75 -26.61
CA TYR A 124 18.40 -6.80 -26.23
C TYR A 124 18.39 -5.57 -27.15
N ILE A 125 19.57 -4.99 -27.46
CA ILE A 125 19.68 -3.85 -28.38
C ILE A 125 19.22 -4.24 -29.79
N LYS A 126 19.62 -5.42 -30.31
CA LYS A 126 19.16 -5.93 -31.60
C LYS A 126 17.62 -6.07 -31.63
N MET A 127 17.04 -6.57 -30.56
CA MET A 127 15.60 -6.73 -30.42
C MET A 127 14.86 -5.37 -30.44
N LEU A 128 15.38 -4.35 -29.74
CA LEU A 128 14.79 -3.01 -29.76
C LEU A 128 14.84 -2.37 -31.15
N VAL A 129 15.97 -2.49 -31.86
CA VAL A 129 16.13 -1.98 -33.24
C VAL A 129 15.11 -2.66 -34.16
N SER A 130 15.06 -3.99 -34.14
CA SER A 130 14.15 -4.76 -34.99
C SER A 130 12.68 -4.48 -34.66
N PHE A 131 12.33 -4.31 -33.38
CA PHE A 131 10.96 -3.92 -33.00
C PHE A 131 10.61 -2.51 -33.49
N LYS A 132 11.57 -1.58 -33.44
CA LYS A 132 11.36 -0.22 -33.94
C LYS A 132 11.13 -0.19 -35.46
N GLU A 133 11.78 -1.07 -36.21
CA GLU A 133 11.49 -1.27 -37.64
C GLU A 133 10.09 -1.84 -37.85
N PHE A 134 9.69 -2.85 -37.06
CA PHE A 134 8.33 -3.41 -37.09
C PHE A 134 7.25 -2.37 -36.75
N GLU A 135 7.51 -1.48 -35.79
CA GLU A 135 6.60 -0.38 -35.44
C GLU A 135 6.28 0.52 -36.64
N ALA A 136 7.23 0.65 -37.58
CA ALA A 136 7.12 1.41 -38.83
C ALA A 136 6.68 2.88 -38.66
N LYS A 137 6.83 3.45 -37.46
CA LYS A 137 6.61 4.87 -37.19
C LYS A 137 7.93 5.65 -37.31
N THR A 138 7.89 6.74 -38.07
CA THR A 138 8.99 7.69 -38.22
C THR A 138 8.82 8.86 -37.27
N ASP A 139 9.93 9.53 -36.94
CA ASP A 139 9.96 10.78 -36.16
C ASP A 139 9.46 10.67 -34.70
N ASN A 140 9.24 9.45 -34.20
CA ASN A 140 8.88 9.18 -32.81
C ASN A 140 9.94 8.33 -32.09
N LEU A 141 10.01 8.44 -30.76
CA LEU A 141 10.75 7.49 -29.92
C LEU A 141 9.89 6.27 -29.60
N LEU A 142 10.53 5.09 -29.62
CA LEU A 142 10.06 3.94 -28.87
C LEU A 142 10.57 4.09 -27.42
N ILE A 143 9.67 4.38 -26.49
CA ILE A 143 9.96 4.55 -25.07
C ILE A 143 9.74 3.25 -24.34
N VAL A 144 10.81 2.70 -23.78
CA VAL A 144 10.75 1.54 -22.89
C VAL A 144 10.76 2.03 -21.44
N SER A 145 9.66 1.80 -20.75
CA SER A 145 9.46 2.23 -19.36
C SER A 145 9.84 1.10 -18.42
N PHE A 146 10.81 1.34 -17.55
CA PHE A 146 11.26 0.37 -16.56
C PHE A 146 10.65 0.69 -15.20
N LEU A 147 9.60 -0.05 -14.83
CA LEU A 147 8.90 0.08 -13.56
C LEU A 147 9.58 -0.79 -12.50
N ILE A 148 10.63 -0.26 -11.89
CA ILE A 148 11.42 -0.96 -10.88
C ILE A 148 10.64 -1.06 -9.56
N LYS A 149 10.20 -2.27 -9.21
CA LYS A 149 9.47 -2.57 -7.96
C LYS A 149 10.42 -2.77 -6.78
N LYS A 150 11.51 -3.50 -7.01
CA LYS A 150 12.54 -3.80 -6.02
C LYS A 150 13.92 -3.69 -6.66
N ALA A 151 14.89 -3.19 -5.91
CA ALA A 151 16.29 -3.22 -6.30
C ALA A 151 17.13 -3.66 -5.09
N SER A 152 17.76 -4.83 -5.19
CA SER A 152 18.64 -5.35 -4.14
C SER A 152 19.94 -4.54 -4.03
N ASP A 153 20.43 -4.05 -5.17
CA ASP A 153 21.57 -3.14 -5.28
C ASP A 153 21.23 -1.99 -6.27
N PRO A 154 20.86 -0.80 -5.76
CA PRO A 154 20.52 0.34 -6.60
C PRO A 154 21.67 0.87 -7.46
N ASP A 155 22.92 0.80 -6.99
CA ASP A 155 24.07 1.31 -7.76
C ASP A 155 24.35 0.38 -8.95
N LEU A 156 24.28 -0.94 -8.75
CA LEU A 156 24.43 -1.94 -9.80
C LEU A 156 23.31 -1.84 -10.86
N LEU A 157 22.08 -1.54 -10.44
CA LEU A 157 20.96 -1.25 -11.34
C LEU A 157 21.26 -0.06 -12.24
N LEU A 158 21.68 1.08 -11.65
CA LEU A 158 21.99 2.29 -12.41
C LEU A 158 23.15 2.06 -13.39
N GLU A 159 24.16 1.28 -13.01
CA GLU A 159 25.26 0.88 -13.89
C GLU A 159 24.73 0.04 -15.08
N SER A 160 23.88 -0.95 -14.81
CA SER A 160 23.30 -1.82 -15.83
C SER A 160 22.47 -1.04 -16.86
N ILE A 161 21.69 -0.07 -16.39
CA ILE A 161 20.92 0.85 -17.25
C ILE A 161 21.86 1.73 -18.06
N LYS A 162 22.91 2.28 -17.45
CA LYS A 162 23.87 3.13 -18.12
C LYS A 162 24.57 2.40 -19.27
N GLU A 163 24.93 1.14 -19.08
CA GLU A 163 25.51 0.30 -20.14
C GLU A 163 24.58 0.18 -21.35
N LEU A 164 23.27 -0.01 -21.14
CA LEU A 164 22.30 -0.03 -22.23
C LEU A 164 22.11 1.37 -22.85
N ALA A 165 22.04 2.41 -22.04
CA ALA A 165 21.82 3.79 -22.49
C ALA A 165 22.91 4.28 -23.46
N ILE A 166 24.15 3.81 -23.31
CA ILE A 166 25.27 4.12 -24.21
C ILE A 166 25.06 3.50 -25.60
N LEU A 167 24.44 2.33 -25.66
CA LEU A 167 24.22 1.55 -26.89
C LEU A 167 22.90 1.87 -27.59
N LEU A 168 22.07 2.75 -27.02
CA LEU A 168 20.75 3.07 -27.53
C LEU A 168 20.79 3.77 -28.90
N PRO A 169 20.08 3.25 -29.92
CA PRO A 169 19.81 3.95 -31.17
C PRO A 169 19.00 5.24 -30.94
N GLU A 170 19.17 6.26 -31.79
CA GLU A 170 18.60 7.61 -31.58
C GLU A 170 17.07 7.67 -31.47
N ASN A 171 16.37 6.69 -32.05
CA ASN A 171 14.90 6.59 -32.10
C ASN A 171 14.30 5.72 -30.98
N ILE A 172 15.11 5.35 -29.99
CA ILE A 172 14.67 4.58 -28.81
C ILE A 172 15.08 5.33 -27.54
N GLY A 173 14.21 5.31 -26.54
CA GLY A 173 14.45 5.93 -25.25
C GLY A 173 14.00 5.06 -24.07
N PHE A 174 14.52 5.38 -22.89
CA PHE A 174 14.14 4.75 -21.63
C PHE A 174 13.47 5.75 -20.71
N LEU A 175 12.42 5.31 -20.02
CA LEU A 175 11.69 6.11 -19.05
C LEU A 175 11.68 5.43 -17.68
N PHE A 176 12.02 6.20 -16.66
CA PHE A 176 12.00 5.81 -15.26
C PHE A 176 11.04 6.70 -14.49
N LEU A 177 10.39 6.13 -13.47
CA LEU A 177 9.54 6.85 -12.54
C LEU A 177 10.22 6.99 -11.18
N ASP A 178 10.16 8.18 -10.61
CA ASP A 178 10.77 8.49 -9.33
C ASP A 178 9.93 9.44 -8.48
N TYR A 179 10.32 9.55 -7.22
CA TYR A 179 9.80 10.54 -6.29
C TYR A 179 10.83 11.67 -6.12
N LYS A 180 10.34 12.90 -5.95
CA LYS A 180 11.19 14.10 -5.79
C LYS A 180 12.20 13.99 -4.65
N GLU A 181 11.86 13.26 -3.60
CA GLU A 181 12.68 13.07 -2.41
C GLU A 181 13.76 11.98 -2.63
N ARG A 182 13.47 10.95 -3.43
CA ARG A 182 14.34 9.78 -3.61
C ARG A 182 15.51 10.04 -4.56
N LYS A 183 15.27 10.72 -5.70
CA LYS A 183 16.29 11.13 -6.67
C LYS A 183 17.24 10.01 -7.12
N LEU A 184 16.74 8.78 -7.26
CA LEU A 184 17.51 7.59 -7.58
C LEU A 184 18.27 7.75 -8.91
N TYR A 185 17.60 8.30 -9.93
CA TYR A 185 18.15 8.33 -11.29
C TYR A 185 19.00 9.57 -11.60
N ASN A 186 19.18 10.51 -10.66
CA ASN A 186 19.88 11.78 -10.93
C ASN A 186 21.30 11.54 -11.47
N LYS A 187 22.09 10.70 -10.80
CA LYS A 187 23.47 10.37 -11.23
C LYS A 187 23.52 9.76 -12.64
N LEU A 188 22.55 8.90 -12.96
CA LEU A 188 22.43 8.29 -14.28
C LEU A 188 22.17 9.37 -15.35
N ILE A 189 21.18 10.23 -15.12
CA ILE A 189 20.79 11.31 -16.03
C ILE A 189 21.96 12.27 -16.29
N ASP A 190 22.66 12.70 -15.24
CA ASP A 190 23.83 13.58 -15.37
C ASP A 190 24.94 12.94 -16.19
N SER A 191 25.13 11.62 -16.06
CA SER A 191 26.20 10.89 -16.74
C SER A 191 26.02 10.78 -18.26
N VAL A 192 24.78 10.88 -18.76
CA VAL A 192 24.45 10.80 -20.20
C VAL A 192 24.28 12.17 -20.88
N LYS A 193 24.55 13.27 -20.14
CA LYS A 193 24.58 14.66 -20.63
C LYS A 193 23.30 15.03 -21.40
N GLN A 194 23.44 15.49 -22.65
CA GLN A 194 22.32 15.98 -23.48
C GLN A 194 21.29 14.90 -23.83
N LYS A 195 21.61 13.61 -23.65
CA LYS A 195 20.68 12.50 -23.84
C LYS A 195 19.79 12.27 -22.61
N GLY A 196 20.11 12.86 -21.46
CA GLY A 196 19.38 12.68 -20.21
C GLY A 196 18.51 13.87 -19.85
N ILE A 197 17.33 13.62 -19.28
CA ILE A 197 16.50 14.67 -18.68
C ILE A 197 15.69 14.16 -17.48
N ILE A 198 15.61 15.01 -16.46
CA ILE A 198 14.64 14.90 -15.38
C ILE A 198 13.41 15.75 -15.74
N ILE A 199 12.24 15.14 -15.76
CA ILE A 199 10.95 15.80 -15.98
C ILE A 199 10.27 15.94 -14.62
N GLU A 200 10.29 17.15 -14.09
CA GLU A 200 9.56 17.44 -12.85
C GLU A 200 8.07 17.62 -13.13
N ILE A 201 7.27 16.73 -12.54
CA ILE A 201 5.82 16.84 -12.57
C ILE A 201 5.38 17.73 -11.39
N PRO A 202 4.67 18.84 -11.64
CA PRO A 202 4.13 19.67 -10.58
C PRO A 202 3.03 18.91 -9.84
N ASN A 203 2.75 19.30 -8.59
CA ASN A 203 1.68 18.70 -7.79
C ASN A 203 0.35 18.75 -8.56
N GLN A 204 -0.24 17.58 -8.79
CA GLN A 204 -1.49 17.38 -9.53
C GLN A 204 -2.71 17.37 -8.61
N GLU A 205 -2.53 17.48 -7.30
CA GLU A 205 -3.59 17.41 -6.29
C GLU A 205 -4.46 16.14 -6.44
N ILE A 206 -3.87 14.94 -6.54
CA ILE A 206 -4.64 13.71 -6.76
C ILE A 206 -5.72 13.47 -5.69
N ASN A 207 -5.44 13.83 -4.43
CA ASN A 207 -6.40 13.72 -3.33
C ASN A 207 -7.67 14.55 -3.57
N LYS A 208 -7.54 15.69 -4.24
CA LYS A 208 -8.68 16.51 -4.66
C LYS A 208 -9.48 15.81 -5.76
N ALA A 209 -8.81 15.12 -6.68
CA ALA A 209 -9.46 14.29 -7.70
C ALA A 209 -10.30 13.17 -7.06
N TYR A 210 -9.74 12.46 -6.07
CA TYR A 210 -10.46 11.44 -5.32
C TYR A 210 -11.65 12.00 -4.57
N LYS A 211 -11.51 13.19 -3.93
CA LYS A 211 -12.61 13.89 -3.28
C LYS A 211 -13.70 14.27 -4.28
N GLU A 212 -13.34 14.82 -5.44
CA GLU A 212 -14.27 15.17 -6.51
C GLU A 212 -15.07 13.93 -6.94
N ILE A 213 -14.40 12.79 -7.22
CA ILE A 213 -15.06 11.54 -7.62
C ILE A 213 -15.97 11.01 -6.50
N ALA A 214 -15.45 10.92 -5.27
CA ALA A 214 -16.21 10.38 -4.14
C ALA A 214 -17.41 11.24 -3.74
N THR A 215 -17.43 12.53 -4.10
CA THR A 215 -18.53 13.45 -3.79
C THR A 215 -19.40 13.78 -5.00
N GLN A 216 -19.18 13.13 -6.15
CA GLN A 216 -20.09 13.22 -7.31
C GLN A 216 -21.45 12.59 -7.00
N GLY A 217 -22.50 13.15 -7.61
CA GLY A 217 -23.88 12.72 -7.46
C GLY A 217 -24.81 13.83 -6.98
N ASN A 218 -26.02 13.45 -6.57
CA ASN A 218 -27.02 14.38 -6.04
C ASN A 218 -26.56 14.92 -4.67
N PRO A 219 -26.34 16.24 -4.49
CA PRO A 219 -25.90 16.81 -3.22
C PRO A 219 -26.87 16.61 -2.05
N ASN A 220 -28.14 16.31 -2.34
CA ASN A 220 -29.17 16.04 -1.33
C ASN A 220 -29.23 14.56 -0.92
N ASP A 221 -28.52 13.68 -1.63
CA ASP A 221 -28.43 12.26 -1.28
C ASP A 221 -27.65 12.09 0.04
N PRO A 222 -28.23 11.42 1.06
CA PRO A 222 -27.57 11.18 2.34
C PRO A 222 -26.18 10.54 2.22
N GLN A 223 -25.96 9.63 1.25
CA GLN A 223 -24.67 9.00 1.05
C GLN A 223 -23.63 9.96 0.46
N VAL A 224 -24.05 10.85 -0.46
CA VAL A 224 -23.17 11.90 -1.01
C VAL A 224 -22.79 12.89 0.10
N ARG A 225 -23.77 13.31 0.91
CA ARG A 225 -23.55 14.19 2.07
C ARG A 225 -22.63 13.55 3.11
N TYR A 226 -22.82 12.26 3.39
CA TYR A 226 -21.99 11.48 4.30
C TYR A 226 -20.52 11.48 3.85
N ARG A 227 -20.26 11.10 2.59
CA ARG A 227 -18.89 11.09 2.02
C ARG A 227 -18.26 12.49 2.05
N LYS A 228 -19.02 13.52 1.69
CA LYS A 228 -18.54 14.92 1.74
C LYS A 228 -18.15 15.34 3.16
N CYS A 229 -19.01 15.05 4.14
CA CYS A 229 -18.76 15.36 5.55
C CYS A 229 -17.49 14.65 6.05
N LEU A 230 -17.25 13.38 5.67
CA LEU A 230 -16.03 12.64 6.02
C LEU A 230 -14.74 13.28 5.49
N PHE A 231 -14.74 13.81 4.26
CA PHE A 231 -13.57 14.56 3.76
C PHE A 231 -13.36 15.86 4.54
N GLU A 232 -14.43 16.59 4.83
CA GLU A 232 -14.34 17.87 5.54
C GLU A 232 -13.88 17.71 7.00
N ILE A 233 -14.29 16.64 7.68
CA ILE A 233 -13.83 16.36 9.05
C ILE A 233 -12.35 15.94 9.04
N GLY A 234 -11.92 15.15 8.05
CA GLY A 234 -10.51 14.79 7.86
C GLY A 234 -9.61 15.99 7.57
N GLU A 235 -10.06 16.93 6.73
CA GLU A 235 -9.36 18.20 6.49
C GLU A 235 -9.30 19.07 7.75
N ALA A 236 -10.41 19.19 8.48
CA ALA A 236 -10.45 19.94 9.73
C ALA A 236 -9.54 19.33 10.81
N ALA A 237 -9.50 18.00 10.89
CA ALA A 237 -8.61 17.23 11.75
C ALA A 237 -7.14 17.51 11.42
N LYS A 238 -6.75 17.36 10.15
CA LYS A 238 -5.38 17.63 9.65
C LYS A 238 -4.93 19.07 9.98
N ASP A 239 -5.84 20.03 9.84
CA ASP A 239 -5.60 21.44 10.15
C ASP A 239 -5.69 21.78 11.66
N LYS A 240 -5.91 20.77 12.53
CA LYS A 240 -6.12 20.92 13.98
C LYS A 240 -7.26 21.87 14.37
N LYS A 241 -8.29 21.99 13.52
CA LYS A 241 -9.48 22.85 13.73
C LYS A 241 -10.53 22.14 14.59
N LYS A 242 -10.26 22.01 15.89
CA LYS A 242 -11.08 21.26 16.86
C LYS A 242 -12.59 21.54 16.80
N GLU A 243 -13.00 22.81 16.90
CA GLU A 243 -14.44 23.17 16.87
C GLU A 243 -15.12 22.82 15.55
N LYS A 244 -14.37 22.89 14.44
CA LYS A 244 -14.87 22.46 13.12
C LYS A 244 -15.04 20.94 13.07
N VAL A 245 -14.11 20.18 13.64
CA VAL A 245 -14.25 18.71 13.79
C VAL A 245 -15.50 18.38 14.60
N LYS A 246 -15.75 19.09 15.70
CA LYS A 246 -16.94 18.85 16.54
C LYS A 246 -18.25 19.13 15.81
N LYS A 247 -18.32 20.27 15.11
CA LYS A 247 -19.48 20.63 14.29
C LYS A 247 -19.76 19.57 13.22
N LEU A 248 -18.73 19.18 12.47
CA LEU A 248 -18.85 18.18 11.39
C LEU A 248 -19.15 16.78 11.92
N GLY A 249 -18.62 16.40 13.08
CA GLY A 249 -18.91 15.12 13.71
C GLY A 249 -20.37 14.99 14.14
N ASN A 250 -20.97 16.06 14.66
CA ASN A 250 -22.41 16.09 14.94
C ASN A 250 -23.23 16.00 13.64
N GLU A 251 -22.82 16.73 12.60
CA GLU A 251 -23.47 16.65 11.29
C GLU A 251 -23.38 15.24 10.68
N LEU A 252 -22.24 14.56 10.85
CA LEU A 252 -22.05 13.17 10.41
C LEU A 252 -23.05 12.23 11.09
N ILE A 253 -23.29 12.39 12.39
CA ILE A 253 -24.28 11.61 13.13
C ILE A 253 -25.70 11.86 12.59
N ASP A 254 -26.05 13.12 12.35
CA ASP A 254 -27.38 13.49 11.84
C ASP A 254 -27.62 12.94 10.42
N ILE A 255 -26.62 13.06 9.54
CA ILE A 255 -26.67 12.47 8.19
C ILE A 255 -26.82 10.95 8.29
N SER A 256 -26.02 10.30 9.13
CA SER A 256 -26.04 8.84 9.27
C SER A 256 -27.35 8.33 9.85
N LYS A 257 -27.97 9.09 10.76
CA LYS A 257 -29.31 8.77 11.26
C LYS A 257 -30.37 8.88 10.15
N SER A 258 -30.21 9.82 9.23
CA SER A 258 -31.15 10.02 8.11
C SER A 258 -31.09 8.93 7.04
N THR A 259 -30.04 8.08 7.02
CA THR A 259 -29.98 6.94 6.08
C THR A 259 -30.88 5.79 6.50
N GLY A 260 -31.30 5.72 7.77
CA GLY A 260 -32.07 4.62 8.33
C GLY A 260 -31.24 3.36 8.66
N GLU A 261 -29.95 3.35 8.33
CA GLU A 261 -29.06 2.19 8.52
C GLU A 261 -28.34 2.26 9.88
N ILE A 262 -28.57 1.26 10.73
CA ILE A 262 -28.00 1.20 12.09
C ILE A 262 -26.47 1.15 12.04
N SER A 263 -25.88 0.43 11.08
CA SER A 263 -24.43 0.33 10.93
C SER A 263 -23.79 1.67 10.58
N PHE A 264 -24.42 2.48 9.72
CA PHE A 264 -23.98 3.84 9.42
C PHE A 264 -24.07 4.73 10.66
N TRP A 265 -25.19 4.65 11.39
CA TRP A 265 -25.38 5.45 12.59
C TRP A 265 -24.36 5.09 13.68
N ALA A 266 -24.13 3.80 13.96
CA ALA A 266 -23.12 3.36 14.91
C ALA A 266 -21.70 3.77 14.49
N SER A 267 -21.37 3.60 13.20
CA SER A 267 -20.04 3.97 12.66
C SER A 267 -19.77 5.47 12.78
N SER A 268 -20.80 6.32 12.68
CA SER A 268 -20.62 7.76 12.83
C SER A 268 -20.08 8.17 14.21
N PHE A 269 -20.51 7.49 15.27
CA PHE A 269 -19.97 7.70 16.63
C PHE A 269 -18.51 7.26 16.74
N LEU A 270 -18.17 6.11 16.18
CA LEU A 270 -16.79 5.61 16.14
C LEU A 270 -15.87 6.56 15.37
N ILE A 271 -16.27 6.97 14.17
CA ILE A 271 -15.50 7.86 13.32
C ILE A 271 -15.30 9.22 14.00
N TYR A 272 -16.37 9.79 14.55
CA TYR A 272 -16.26 11.07 15.24
C TYR A 272 -15.32 10.96 16.46
N ALA A 273 -15.48 9.93 17.29
CA ALA A 273 -14.56 9.68 18.41
C ALA A 273 -13.11 9.57 17.93
N SER A 274 -12.84 8.80 16.86
CA SER A 274 -11.49 8.60 16.30
C SER A 274 -10.80 9.91 15.91
N PHE A 275 -11.52 10.85 15.28
CA PHE A 275 -10.97 12.16 14.92
C PHE A 275 -10.71 13.05 16.14
N LEU A 276 -11.36 12.79 17.27
CA LEU A 276 -11.14 13.53 18.51
C LEU A 276 -9.91 13.05 19.29
N PHE A 277 -9.41 11.84 19.08
CA PHE A 277 -8.24 11.31 19.83
C PHE A 277 -6.98 12.19 19.72
N GLN A 278 -6.84 12.98 18.65
CA GLN A 278 -5.73 13.92 18.51
C GLN A 278 -5.83 15.16 19.41
N PHE A 279 -7.00 15.44 19.99
CA PHE A 279 -7.27 16.57 20.88
C PHE A 279 -7.34 16.08 22.33
N LYS A 280 -6.29 16.37 23.11
CA LYS A 280 -6.09 15.82 24.46
C LYS A 280 -7.17 16.20 25.48
N ASP A 281 -7.94 17.24 25.20
CA ASP A 281 -8.94 17.87 26.06
C ASP A 281 -10.39 17.42 25.80
N GLU A 282 -10.63 16.53 24.83
CA GLU A 282 -11.99 16.09 24.47
C GLU A 282 -12.34 14.70 25.05
N LYS A 283 -11.78 14.37 26.22
CA LYS A 283 -11.86 13.02 26.79
C LYS A 283 -13.30 12.59 27.08
N GLU A 284 -14.08 13.48 27.69
CA GLU A 284 -15.47 13.23 28.07
C GLU A 284 -16.35 13.00 26.84
N LEU A 285 -16.14 13.81 25.79
CA LEU A 285 -16.88 13.67 24.54
C LEU A 285 -16.52 12.36 23.81
N ILE A 286 -15.23 12.00 23.76
CA ILE A 286 -14.81 10.70 23.20
C ILE A 286 -15.51 9.56 23.94
N GLN A 287 -15.52 9.59 25.28
CA GLN A 287 -16.20 8.58 26.07
C GLN A 287 -17.70 8.51 25.77
N GLU A 288 -18.39 9.66 25.73
CA GLU A 288 -19.83 9.73 25.42
C GLU A 288 -20.16 9.14 24.04
N LEU A 289 -19.35 9.45 23.03
CA LEU A 289 -19.53 8.95 21.66
C LEU A 289 -19.36 7.43 21.61
N LEU A 290 -18.29 6.91 22.22
CA LEU A 290 -18.04 5.47 22.27
C LEU A 290 -19.14 4.73 23.03
N ASP A 291 -19.63 5.28 24.15
CA ASP A 291 -20.74 4.71 24.93
C ASP A 291 -22.02 4.61 24.11
N LYS A 292 -22.35 5.66 23.35
CA LYS A 292 -23.51 5.66 22.45
C LYS A 292 -23.37 4.62 21.34
N GLY A 293 -22.21 4.54 20.70
CA GLY A 293 -21.93 3.54 19.66
C GLY A 293 -22.06 2.11 20.19
N ILE A 294 -21.47 1.81 21.36
CA ILE A 294 -21.54 0.49 21.99
C ILE A 294 -22.99 0.13 22.32
N LYS A 295 -23.74 1.07 22.91
CA LYS A 295 -25.15 0.86 23.26
C LYS A 295 -26.00 0.51 22.03
N ILE A 296 -25.77 1.19 20.90
CA ILE A 296 -26.52 0.93 19.65
C ILE A 296 -26.20 -0.46 19.11
N THR A 297 -24.92 -0.86 19.11
CA THR A 297 -24.47 -2.10 18.46
C THR A 297 -24.68 -3.36 19.30
N THR A 298 -24.66 -3.25 20.63
CA THR A 298 -24.77 -4.39 21.56
C THR A 298 -26.02 -5.25 21.37
N SER A 299 -27.14 -4.66 20.95
CA SER A 299 -28.39 -5.42 20.77
C SER A 299 -28.46 -6.21 19.46
N PHE A 300 -27.58 -5.93 18.49
CA PHE A 300 -27.72 -6.45 17.13
C PHE A 300 -26.50 -7.23 16.61
N TYR A 301 -25.38 -7.24 17.35
CA TYR A 301 -24.12 -7.83 16.86
C TYR A 301 -24.21 -9.33 16.55
N LYS A 302 -25.12 -10.08 17.20
CA LYS A 302 -25.30 -11.51 16.93
C LYS A 302 -26.04 -11.80 15.62
N GLU A 303 -26.83 -10.85 15.15
CA GLU A 303 -27.69 -10.99 13.96
C GLU A 303 -27.05 -10.38 12.71
N LYS A 304 -26.11 -9.45 12.89
CA LYS A 304 -25.54 -8.63 11.82
C LYS A 304 -24.02 -8.53 11.96
N GLU A 305 -23.32 -9.20 11.04
CA GLU A 305 -21.84 -9.28 11.04
C GLU A 305 -21.18 -7.90 10.93
N ASP A 306 -21.72 -7.01 10.10
CA ASP A 306 -21.23 -5.63 9.95
C ASP A 306 -21.33 -4.84 11.28
N ILE A 307 -22.41 -5.02 12.02
CA ILE A 307 -22.58 -4.43 13.36
C ILE A 307 -21.61 -5.04 14.38
N ALA A 308 -21.34 -6.33 14.28
CA ALA A 308 -20.39 -7.01 15.14
C ALA A 308 -18.97 -6.45 14.98
N GLY A 309 -18.55 -6.21 13.73
CA GLY A 309 -17.28 -5.55 13.43
C GLY A 309 -17.19 -4.14 14.03
N ILE A 310 -18.27 -3.35 13.95
CA ILE A 310 -18.33 -2.01 14.54
C ILE A 310 -18.24 -2.07 16.08
N LEU A 311 -18.94 -3.01 16.72
CA LEU A 311 -18.88 -3.19 18.17
C LEU A 311 -17.46 -3.53 18.64
N ILE A 312 -16.77 -4.45 17.93
CA ILE A 312 -15.38 -4.81 18.20
C ILE A 312 -14.47 -3.56 18.15
N GLN A 313 -14.60 -2.74 17.11
CA GLN A 313 -13.81 -1.52 16.99
C GLN A 313 -14.13 -0.50 18.09
N LEU A 314 -15.41 -0.31 18.42
CA LEU A 314 -15.82 0.58 19.52
C LEU A 314 -15.25 0.15 20.87
N LEU A 315 -15.26 -1.15 21.17
CA LEU A 315 -14.67 -1.71 22.38
C LEU A 315 -13.15 -1.50 22.41
N SER A 316 -12.47 -1.73 21.27
CA SER A 316 -11.03 -1.46 21.12
C SER A 316 -10.71 0.01 21.38
N TYR A 317 -11.42 0.93 20.73
CA TYR A 317 -11.20 2.38 20.90
C TYR A 317 -11.50 2.83 22.34
N LYS A 318 -12.48 2.21 23.00
CA LYS A 318 -12.77 2.49 24.41
C LYS A 318 -11.66 1.98 25.34
N GLY A 319 -11.08 0.82 25.04
CA GLY A 319 -9.86 0.33 25.69
C GLY A 319 -8.70 1.30 25.53
N SER A 320 -8.42 1.74 24.30
CA SER A 320 -7.36 2.72 24.01
C SER A 320 -7.60 4.07 24.71
N HIS A 321 -8.85 4.55 24.75
CA HIS A 321 -9.19 5.77 25.47
C HIS A 321 -8.86 5.67 26.96
N TYR A 322 -9.23 4.57 27.62
CA TYR A 322 -8.87 4.35 29.03
C TYR A 322 -7.34 4.23 29.22
N SER A 323 -6.63 3.61 28.28
CA SER A 323 -5.17 3.53 28.32
C SER A 323 -4.53 4.92 28.26
N ILE A 324 -4.93 5.77 27.31
CA ILE A 324 -4.43 7.14 27.14
C ILE A 324 -4.72 7.99 28.38
N THR A 325 -5.88 7.80 28.99
CA THR A 325 -6.30 8.54 30.20
C THR A 325 -5.69 7.99 31.49
N GLY A 326 -4.91 6.91 31.42
CA GLY A 326 -4.16 6.35 32.54
C GLY A 326 -4.91 5.30 33.35
N ASN A 327 -6.08 4.84 32.91
CA ASN A 327 -6.86 3.81 33.57
C ASN A 327 -6.62 2.43 32.93
N SER A 328 -5.45 1.85 33.21
CA SER A 328 -5.02 0.59 32.59
C SER A 328 -5.93 -0.60 32.91
N ASP A 329 -6.51 -0.66 34.11
CA ASP A 329 -7.37 -1.79 34.51
C ASP A 329 -8.69 -1.79 33.73
N LEU A 330 -9.31 -0.61 33.52
CA LEU A 330 -10.48 -0.50 32.64
C LEU A 330 -10.12 -0.75 31.17
N ALA A 331 -8.95 -0.29 30.72
CA ALA A 331 -8.50 -0.54 29.35
C ALA A 331 -8.40 -2.05 29.06
N ILE A 332 -7.75 -2.81 29.94
CA ILE A 332 -7.65 -4.27 29.87
C ILE A 332 -9.05 -4.89 29.82
N GLN A 333 -9.98 -4.48 30.70
CA GLN A 333 -11.35 -5.00 30.69
C GLN A 333 -12.05 -4.80 29.34
N TYR A 334 -11.90 -3.65 28.69
CA TYR A 334 -12.54 -3.40 27.39
C TYR A 334 -11.89 -4.18 26.25
N PHE A 335 -10.56 -4.36 26.25
CA PHE A 335 -9.90 -5.26 25.31
C PHE A 335 -10.33 -6.72 25.49
N LEU A 336 -10.52 -7.19 26.73
CA LEU A 336 -11.04 -8.54 26.98
C LEU A 336 -12.52 -8.68 26.60
N LYS A 337 -13.34 -7.62 26.70
CA LYS A 337 -14.70 -7.62 26.13
C LYS A 337 -14.67 -7.76 24.61
N GLN A 338 -13.76 -7.05 23.94
CA GLN A 338 -13.55 -7.21 22.50
C GLN A 338 -13.19 -8.66 22.16
N VAL A 339 -12.24 -9.27 22.90
CA VAL A 339 -11.85 -10.68 22.75
C VAL A 339 -13.06 -11.61 22.86
N ALA A 340 -13.88 -11.45 23.89
CA ALA A 340 -15.04 -12.30 24.11
C ALA A 340 -16.03 -12.24 22.93
N ILE A 341 -16.35 -11.04 22.45
CA ILE A 341 -17.24 -10.85 21.29
C ILE A 341 -16.60 -11.44 20.02
N ALA A 342 -15.31 -11.18 19.78
CA ALA A 342 -14.60 -11.68 18.60
C ALA A 342 -14.51 -13.22 18.58
N LYS A 343 -14.32 -13.86 19.74
CA LYS A 343 -14.38 -15.33 19.88
C LYS A 343 -15.77 -15.85 19.52
N GLU A 344 -16.83 -15.21 20.01
CA GLU A 344 -18.22 -15.64 19.76
C GLU A 344 -18.58 -15.65 18.27
N ILE A 345 -18.06 -14.68 17.50
CA ILE A 345 -18.36 -14.53 16.07
C ILE A 345 -17.24 -15.09 15.14
N GLY A 346 -16.22 -15.76 15.69
CA GLY A 346 -15.17 -16.41 14.89
C GLY A 346 -14.16 -15.46 14.23
N GLN A 347 -13.96 -14.25 14.74
CA GLN A 347 -13.03 -13.26 14.18
C GLN A 347 -11.62 -13.41 14.78
N GLU A 348 -10.89 -14.45 14.35
CA GLU A 348 -9.58 -14.88 14.89
C GLU A 348 -8.56 -13.73 15.02
N MET A 349 -8.41 -12.93 13.97
CA MET A 349 -7.47 -11.79 13.97
C MET A 349 -7.82 -10.76 15.05
N GLN A 350 -9.11 -10.50 15.27
CA GLN A 350 -9.56 -9.53 16.28
C GLN A 350 -9.41 -10.07 17.70
N VAL A 351 -9.50 -11.39 17.89
CA VAL A 351 -9.19 -12.05 19.16
C VAL A 351 -7.72 -11.84 19.52
N ILE A 352 -6.81 -12.17 18.60
CA ILE A 352 -5.37 -12.02 18.86
C ILE A 352 -4.97 -10.55 19.06
N ASN A 353 -5.53 -9.62 18.30
CA ASN A 353 -5.28 -8.19 18.49
C ASN A 353 -5.75 -7.71 19.88
N GLY A 354 -6.95 -8.11 20.31
CA GLY A 354 -7.46 -7.78 21.65
C GLY A 354 -6.56 -8.31 22.77
N TYR A 355 -6.07 -9.54 22.65
CA TYR A 355 -5.09 -10.10 23.59
C TYR A 355 -3.78 -9.33 23.60
N ASN A 356 -3.23 -9.00 22.43
CA ASN A 356 -2.00 -8.21 22.34
C ASN A 356 -2.14 -6.88 23.10
N TYR A 357 -3.25 -6.15 22.93
CA TYR A 357 -3.49 -4.90 23.66
C TYR A 357 -3.61 -5.11 25.17
N ALA A 358 -4.37 -6.12 25.61
CA ALA A 358 -4.53 -6.42 27.03
C ALA A 358 -3.19 -6.81 27.68
N LEU A 359 -2.40 -7.67 27.03
CA LEU A 359 -1.11 -8.14 27.51
C LEU A 359 -0.07 -7.02 27.58
N LEU A 360 -0.02 -6.13 26.58
CA LEU A 360 0.90 -4.99 26.60
C LEU A 360 0.66 -4.06 27.79
N LEU A 361 -0.59 -3.90 28.22
CA LEU A 361 -0.92 -3.12 29.41
C LEU A 361 -0.67 -3.89 30.71
N ALA A 362 -1.03 -5.18 30.75
CA ALA A 362 -0.87 -6.04 31.92
C ALA A 362 0.62 -6.35 32.21
N ALA A 363 1.48 -6.36 31.19
CA ALA A 363 2.91 -6.65 31.30
C ALA A 363 3.66 -5.70 32.25
N LYS A 364 3.13 -4.51 32.53
CA LYS A 364 3.72 -3.58 33.53
C LYS A 364 3.67 -4.12 34.95
N LYS A 365 2.60 -4.84 35.30
CA LYS A 365 2.37 -5.33 36.67
C LYS A 365 2.89 -6.76 36.85
N ARG A 366 2.97 -7.56 35.76
CA ARG A 366 3.33 -9.00 35.76
C ARG A 366 2.68 -9.77 36.92
N ASN A 367 1.41 -9.47 37.20
CA ASN A 367 0.64 -10.08 38.28
C ASN A 367 -0.11 -11.32 37.76
N ASP A 368 -0.87 -11.99 38.63
CA ASP A 368 -1.63 -13.20 38.27
C ASP A 368 -2.55 -12.98 37.06
N GLN A 369 -3.17 -11.79 36.97
CA GLN A 369 -4.00 -11.40 35.83
C GLN A 369 -3.23 -11.41 34.50
N TYR A 370 -1.96 -10.99 34.47
CA TYR A 370 -1.13 -11.08 33.26
C TYR A 370 -0.94 -12.54 32.84
N THR A 371 -0.66 -13.42 33.80
CA THR A 371 -0.44 -14.85 33.55
C THR A 371 -1.70 -15.53 33.04
N GLU A 372 -2.87 -15.21 33.63
CA GLU A 372 -4.16 -15.74 33.18
C GLU A 372 -4.48 -15.32 31.74
N ILE A 373 -4.32 -14.04 31.41
CA ILE A 373 -4.55 -13.53 30.05
C ILE A 373 -3.56 -14.17 29.07
N LEU A 374 -2.29 -14.33 29.45
CA LEU A 374 -1.25 -14.88 28.58
C LEU A 374 -1.53 -16.34 28.24
N ASN A 375 -1.96 -17.13 29.23
CA ASN A 375 -2.27 -18.54 29.03
C ASN A 375 -3.48 -18.72 28.11
N ASP A 376 -4.58 -17.98 28.34
CA ASP A 376 -5.77 -18.04 27.47
C ASP A 376 -5.47 -17.53 26.04
N ALA A 377 -4.67 -16.47 25.92
CA ALA A 377 -4.23 -15.95 24.63
C ALA A 377 -3.37 -16.96 23.85
N PHE A 378 -2.44 -17.61 24.54
CA PHE A 378 -1.56 -18.61 23.95
C PHE A 378 -2.34 -19.86 23.54
N GLU A 379 -3.18 -20.40 24.43
CA GLU A 379 -4.01 -21.58 24.15
C GLU A 379 -4.90 -21.35 22.92
N TYR A 380 -5.58 -20.20 22.86
CA TYR A 380 -6.42 -19.84 21.72
C TYR A 380 -5.61 -19.72 20.43
N GLY A 381 -4.53 -18.93 20.43
CA GLY A 381 -3.76 -18.66 19.22
C GLY A 381 -2.95 -19.86 18.73
N TYR A 382 -2.42 -20.68 19.63
CA TYR A 382 -1.67 -21.89 19.27
C TYR A 382 -2.58 -22.98 18.68
N ALA A 383 -3.88 -22.98 18.99
CA ALA A 383 -4.85 -23.89 18.37
C ALA A 383 -5.18 -23.53 16.90
N LEU A 384 -4.83 -22.32 16.43
CA LEU A 384 -5.10 -21.88 15.06
C LEU A 384 -4.20 -22.59 14.04
N THR A 385 -4.64 -22.60 12.77
CA THR A 385 -3.86 -23.17 11.65
C THR A 385 -2.64 -22.31 11.31
N ASP A 386 -1.64 -22.92 10.69
CA ASP A 386 -0.44 -22.21 10.25
C ASP A 386 -0.77 -21.18 9.15
N GLU A 387 -1.76 -21.44 8.28
CA GLU A 387 -2.25 -20.47 7.30
C GLU A 387 -2.86 -19.23 7.97
N SER A 388 -3.70 -19.41 8.99
CA SER A 388 -4.27 -18.29 9.77
C SER A 388 -3.15 -17.49 10.45
N LEU A 389 -2.19 -18.17 11.07
CA LEU A 389 -1.12 -17.51 11.80
C LEU A 389 -0.17 -16.68 10.92
N LYS A 390 0.04 -17.04 9.64
CA LYS A 390 0.88 -16.23 8.72
C LYS A 390 0.40 -14.80 8.54
N ILE A 391 -0.90 -14.55 8.70
CA ILE A 391 -1.51 -13.23 8.55
C ILE A 391 -1.93 -12.59 9.88
N ILE A 392 -1.83 -13.33 10.99
CA ILE A 392 -2.21 -12.88 12.32
C ILE A 392 -0.97 -12.65 13.18
N ASN A 393 -0.96 -11.54 13.91
CA ASN A 393 0.18 -11.16 14.72
C ASN A 393 0.24 -11.90 16.08
N PHE A 394 0.61 -13.19 16.05
CA PHE A 394 0.70 -14.05 17.23
C PHE A 394 2.09 -14.08 17.89
N THR A 395 3.13 -13.59 17.19
CA THR A 395 4.52 -13.68 17.65
C THR A 395 4.76 -13.06 19.03
N PHE A 396 4.07 -11.97 19.36
CA PHE A 396 4.17 -11.32 20.68
C PHE A 396 3.68 -12.23 21.82
N ILE A 397 2.52 -12.88 21.64
CA ILE A 397 1.95 -13.82 22.63
C ILE A 397 2.84 -15.04 22.78
N ALA A 398 3.26 -15.65 21.65
CA ALA A 398 4.12 -16.83 21.67
C ALA A 398 5.47 -16.55 22.37
N ASN A 399 6.13 -15.43 22.07
CA ASN A 399 7.37 -15.07 22.72
C ASN A 399 7.16 -14.78 24.23
N SER A 400 6.09 -14.05 24.56
CA SER A 400 5.75 -13.76 25.96
C SER A 400 5.50 -15.04 26.77
N TYR A 401 4.83 -16.03 26.17
CA TYR A 401 4.56 -17.33 26.79
C TYR A 401 5.86 -18.11 27.07
N LEU A 402 6.76 -18.20 26.07
CA LEU A 402 8.05 -18.89 26.22
C LEU A 402 8.96 -18.27 27.30
N GLU A 403 8.90 -16.94 27.45
CA GLU A 403 9.71 -16.20 28.42
C GLU A 403 9.17 -16.26 29.85
N ASN A 404 7.83 -16.34 30.03
CA ASN A 404 7.20 -16.06 31.32
C ASN A 404 6.41 -17.22 31.92
N ASP A 405 6.13 -18.32 31.21
CA ASP A 405 5.48 -19.49 31.83
C ASP A 405 6.53 -20.42 32.48
N PRO A 406 6.55 -20.55 33.82
CA PRO A 406 7.50 -21.40 34.53
C PRO A 406 7.19 -22.90 34.43
N LYS A 407 6.05 -23.30 33.86
CA LYS A 407 5.56 -24.70 33.86
C LYS A 407 5.84 -25.47 32.57
N ILE A 408 6.32 -24.81 31.52
CA ILE A 408 6.55 -25.46 30.23
C ILE A 408 7.87 -26.23 30.20
N THR A 409 7.82 -27.45 29.70
CA THR A 409 8.98 -28.33 29.56
C THR A 409 9.91 -27.85 28.43
N TYR A 410 11.17 -28.30 28.45
CA TYR A 410 12.11 -27.99 27.37
C TYR A 410 11.61 -28.48 26.00
N ALA A 411 11.01 -29.68 25.94
CA ALA A 411 10.47 -30.24 24.71
C ALA A 411 9.30 -29.41 24.15
N GLU A 412 8.42 -28.91 25.02
CA GLU A 412 7.34 -28.01 24.61
C GLU A 412 7.87 -26.66 24.12
N LYS A 413 8.88 -26.09 24.79
CA LYS A 413 9.54 -24.86 24.32
C LYS A 413 10.11 -25.04 22.91
N GLU A 414 10.81 -26.14 22.68
CA GLU A 414 11.41 -26.45 21.37
C GLU A 414 10.35 -26.66 20.28
N ALA A 415 9.27 -27.37 20.59
CA ALA A 415 8.17 -27.60 19.64
C ALA A 415 7.48 -26.28 19.23
N ILE A 416 7.22 -25.38 20.20
CA ILE A 416 6.64 -24.07 19.94
C ILE A 416 7.60 -23.23 19.09
N ASP A 417 8.88 -23.19 19.46
CA ASP A 417 9.90 -22.39 18.75
C ASP A 417 10.04 -22.84 17.28
N ASN A 418 10.15 -24.15 17.04
CA ASN A 418 10.26 -24.72 15.69
C ASN A 418 9.03 -24.41 14.81
N ARG A 419 7.83 -24.47 15.40
CA ARG A 419 6.61 -24.09 14.69
C ARG A 419 6.63 -22.61 14.32
N MET A 420 7.03 -21.73 15.25
CA MET A 420 7.10 -20.29 14.97
C MET A 420 8.16 -19.95 13.92
N VAL A 421 9.31 -20.62 13.91
CA VAL A 421 10.33 -20.50 12.85
C VAL A 421 9.76 -20.90 11.49
N THR A 422 8.97 -21.97 11.43
CA THR A 422 8.34 -22.45 10.18
C THR A 422 7.33 -21.44 9.62
N ILE A 423 6.57 -20.76 10.49
CA ILE A 423 5.51 -19.82 10.09
C ILE A 423 6.08 -18.43 9.77
N PHE A 424 6.98 -17.93 10.60
CA PHE A 424 7.41 -16.52 10.60
C PHE A 424 8.90 -16.31 10.25
N GLY A 425 9.67 -17.39 10.08
CA GLY A 425 11.11 -17.36 9.77
C GLY A 425 12.02 -17.37 11.01
N GLU A 426 13.32 -17.53 10.79
CA GLU A 426 14.33 -17.68 11.86
C GLU A 426 14.39 -16.48 12.83
N ASN A 427 14.08 -15.27 12.34
CA ASN A 427 14.12 -14.04 13.12
C ASN A 427 12.76 -13.68 13.77
N TRP A 428 11.86 -14.65 13.94
CA TRP A 428 10.51 -14.36 14.43
C TRP A 428 10.47 -13.70 15.82
N LYS A 429 11.51 -13.86 16.64
CA LYS A 429 11.66 -13.24 17.97
C LYS A 429 12.08 -11.76 17.95
N ASP A 430 12.52 -11.24 16.81
CA ASP A 430 12.77 -9.79 16.64
C ASP A 430 11.47 -9.02 16.40
N ASN A 431 10.46 -9.71 15.86
CA ASN A 431 9.17 -9.16 15.49
C ASN A 431 8.37 -8.61 16.71
N PRO A 432 8.27 -9.30 17.87
CA PRO A 432 7.54 -8.83 19.05
C PRO A 432 7.88 -7.41 19.52
N LYS A 433 9.16 -7.00 19.53
CA LYS A 433 9.56 -5.65 19.96
C LYS A 433 9.18 -4.58 18.95
N GLN A 434 9.22 -4.90 17.66
CA GLN A 434 8.79 -3.99 16.58
C GLN A 434 7.26 -3.86 16.56
N ILE A 435 6.57 -4.98 16.73
CA ILE A 435 5.12 -5.08 16.85
C ILE A 435 4.59 -4.31 18.06
N ALA A 436 5.22 -4.48 19.23
CA ALA A 436 4.80 -3.79 20.42
C ALA A 436 4.96 -2.26 20.26
N LYS A 437 6.07 -1.81 19.65
CA LYS A 437 6.25 -0.40 19.26
C LYS A 437 5.24 0.08 18.21
N GLN A 438 4.83 -0.78 17.28
CA GLN A 438 3.83 -0.45 16.27
C GLN A 438 2.45 -0.29 16.92
N ILE A 439 2.04 -1.24 17.75
CA ILE A 439 0.79 -1.21 18.51
C ILE A 439 0.71 0.02 19.40
N GLU A 440 1.79 0.36 20.10
CA GLU A 440 1.85 1.56 20.94
C GLU A 440 1.70 2.85 20.15
N LYS A 441 2.30 2.94 18.96
CA LYS A 441 2.17 4.10 18.06
C LYS A 441 0.79 4.20 17.44
N GLU A 442 0.23 3.09 16.98
CA GLU A 442 -1.04 3.02 16.26
C GLU A 442 -2.23 3.33 17.16
N TYR A 443 -2.18 2.88 18.42
CA TYR A 443 -3.26 3.08 19.40
C TYR A 443 -2.92 4.08 20.51
N GLN A 444 -1.80 4.82 20.36
CA GLN A 444 -1.31 5.82 21.32
C GLN A 444 -1.29 5.30 22.77
N LEU A 445 -0.93 4.03 22.96
CA LEU A 445 -0.84 3.45 24.29
C LEU A 445 0.33 4.13 25.03
N ASN A 446 0.09 4.66 26.23
CA ASN A 446 1.13 5.26 27.06
C ASN A 446 2.02 4.16 27.67
N ASN A 447 2.98 3.67 26.90
CA ASN A 447 4.04 2.78 27.35
C ASN A 447 5.39 3.45 27.06
N THR A 448 6.19 3.66 28.11
CA THR A 448 7.61 3.98 27.99
C THR A 448 8.36 2.69 28.32
N TYR A 449 9.03 2.10 27.32
CA TYR A 449 9.96 0.98 27.55
C TYR A 449 11.20 1.41 28.32
#